data_AF-A0A356BW45-F1
#
_entry.id   AF-A0A356BW45-F1
#
_cell.length_a   1.000
_cell.length_b   1.000
_cell.length_c   1.000
_cell.angle_alpha   90.00
_cell.angle_beta   90.00
_cell.angle_gamma   90.00
#
_symmetry.space_group_name_H-M   'P 1'
#
loop_
_entity.id
_entity.type
_entity.pdbx_description
1 polymer ?
#
loop_
_entity_poly.entity_id
_entity_poly.type
_entity_poly.pdbx_seq_one_letter_code
_entity_poly.pdbx_strand_id
1 'polypeptide(L)'
;MDIFKDLSEELDLNLVADPAIENMNLIMDVRNRNPEELIKQISQLVPLRVEISEHSLVVATINQGLERLKVYRLDYAEPEATRAALALLIDGSMIQLDEERKSLTVRGTDQELAEVDLFMVDFDQPAPQVVLEVWVQETSLEGMRELGIDWKGTPSFLGGGDAPVFFELEWEPWELILALRALENEGEAKILANPQIATLNGKEASIFVGDRVPIVLDGPDGSRTMEFLESGINLKVTPRIADDDYITILVQPEVSTFIYRSDTSYPTIRTREAETTVRVKNGQPFVLGGLLQEQENETIRQIPFLSQLPVLGRLFQWKETKKNSTEMTIFVIPRIVEDGQGVVRQDFFTQTQ
;
A
#
# COMPACT_ATOMS: atom_id res chain seq x y z
N MET A 1 41.20 34.58 -24.17
CA MET A 1 41.39 35.99 -23.76
C MET A 1 42.10 36.82 -24.82
N ASP A 2 43.25 36.35 -25.35
CA ASP A 2 44.10 37.10 -26.28
C ASP A 2 43.39 37.66 -27.52
N ILE A 3 42.47 36.89 -28.12
CA ILE A 3 41.68 37.32 -29.28
C ILE A 3 40.89 38.61 -29.00
N PHE A 4 40.29 38.75 -27.81
CA PHE A 4 39.51 39.93 -27.44
C PHE A 4 40.39 41.11 -27.06
N LYS A 5 41.63 40.85 -26.62
CA LYS A 5 42.62 41.88 -26.35
C LYS A 5 43.08 42.53 -27.66
N ASP A 6 43.43 41.72 -28.65
CA ASP A 6 43.83 42.21 -29.98
C ASP A 6 42.69 43.02 -30.64
N LEU A 7 41.45 42.53 -30.55
CA LEU A 7 40.28 43.24 -31.08
C LEU A 7 39.99 44.57 -30.34
N SER A 8 40.24 44.63 -29.03
CA SER A 8 40.07 45.86 -28.25
C SER A 8 41.13 46.91 -28.59
N GLU A 9 42.37 46.48 -28.84
CA GLU A 9 43.47 47.36 -29.26
C GLU A 9 43.24 47.92 -30.67
N GLU A 10 42.70 47.12 -31.60
CA GLU A 10 42.36 47.56 -32.96
C GLU A 10 41.20 48.57 -32.98
N LEU A 11 40.26 48.47 -32.04
CA LEU A 11 39.10 49.36 -31.91
C LEU A 11 39.33 50.58 -31.00
N ASP A 12 40.53 50.72 -30.39
CA ASP A 12 40.86 51.75 -29.40
C ASP A 12 39.90 51.74 -28.18
N LEU A 13 39.53 50.54 -27.71
CA LEU A 13 38.58 50.33 -26.59
C LEU A 13 39.27 49.70 -25.38
N ASN A 14 38.80 50.03 -24.18
CA ASN A 14 39.24 49.36 -22.96
C ASN A 14 38.59 47.96 -22.86
N LEU A 15 39.38 46.91 -22.70
CA LEU A 15 38.87 45.56 -22.49
C LEU A 15 38.50 45.32 -21.02
N VAL A 16 37.25 44.90 -20.78
CA VAL A 16 36.80 44.36 -19.51
C VAL A 16 36.34 42.92 -19.76
N ALA A 17 37.15 41.95 -19.33
CA ALA A 17 36.91 40.53 -19.56
C ALA A 17 36.71 39.76 -18.25
N ASP A 18 35.74 38.84 -18.23
CA ASP A 18 35.57 37.86 -17.16
C ASP A 18 36.78 36.89 -17.11
N PRO A 19 37.42 36.68 -15.93
CA PRO A 19 38.53 35.72 -15.78
C PRO A 19 38.22 34.30 -16.26
N ALA A 20 36.95 33.88 -16.26
CA ALA A 20 36.53 32.57 -16.75
C ALA A 20 36.85 32.34 -18.24
N ILE A 21 37.07 33.40 -19.02
CA ILE A 21 37.34 33.38 -20.47
C ILE A 21 38.82 33.04 -20.78
N GLU A 22 39.71 33.08 -19.78
CA GLU A 22 41.12 32.70 -19.97
C GLU A 22 41.30 31.24 -20.40
N ASN A 23 40.42 30.35 -19.94
CA ASN A 23 40.51 28.91 -20.20
C ASN A 23 39.88 28.47 -21.54
N MET A 24 39.33 29.39 -22.33
CA MET A 24 38.68 29.08 -23.60
C MET A 24 39.66 29.19 -24.77
N ASN A 25 39.81 28.08 -25.51
CA ASN A 25 40.62 28.03 -26.74
C ASN A 25 39.71 28.11 -27.98
N LEU A 26 39.96 29.09 -28.84
CA LEU A 26 39.28 29.26 -30.12
C LEU A 26 40.31 29.48 -31.22
N ILE A 27 40.19 28.74 -32.32
CA ILE A 27 41.02 28.92 -33.51
C ILE A 27 40.10 29.39 -34.63
N MET A 28 40.37 30.56 -35.19
CA MET A 28 39.58 31.17 -36.26
C MET A 28 40.50 31.79 -37.31
N ASP A 29 40.14 31.69 -38.60
CA ASP A 29 40.82 32.40 -39.69
C ASP A 29 40.22 33.80 -39.85
N VAL A 30 41.04 34.83 -39.64
CA VAL A 30 40.62 36.22 -39.43
C VAL A 30 40.90 37.14 -40.63
N ARG A 31 41.26 36.60 -41.79
CA ARG A 31 41.72 37.41 -42.94
C ARG A 31 40.67 38.42 -43.45
N ASN A 32 41.04 39.70 -43.41
CA ASN A 32 40.37 40.83 -44.07
C ASN A 32 38.89 41.03 -43.66
N ARG A 33 38.57 40.85 -42.37
CA ARG A 33 37.24 41.02 -41.81
C ARG A 33 37.17 42.25 -40.92
N ASN A 34 35.98 42.85 -40.82
CA ASN A 34 35.71 43.95 -39.91
C ASN A 34 35.71 43.43 -38.44
N PRO A 35 36.43 44.08 -37.50
CA PRO A 35 36.46 43.70 -36.09
C PRO A 35 35.07 43.53 -35.44
N GLU A 36 34.09 44.36 -35.81
CA GLU A 36 32.73 44.24 -35.26
C GLU A 36 32.00 42.97 -35.72
N GLU A 37 32.25 42.52 -36.96
CA GLU A 37 31.68 41.29 -37.49
C GLU A 37 32.31 40.06 -36.85
N LEU A 38 33.61 40.12 -36.57
CA LEU A 38 34.33 39.07 -35.85
C LEU A 38 33.80 38.89 -34.44
N ILE A 39 33.57 39.98 -33.71
CA ILE A 39 32.99 39.94 -32.36
C ILE A 39 31.60 39.25 -32.39
N LYS A 40 30.75 39.63 -33.35
CA LYS A 40 29.43 39.00 -33.52
C LYS A 40 29.55 37.51 -33.84
N GLN A 41 30.49 37.13 -34.71
CA GLN A 41 30.70 35.74 -35.07
C GLN A 41 31.26 34.91 -33.90
N ILE A 42 32.15 35.47 -33.09
CA ILE A 42 32.68 34.81 -31.88
C ILE A 42 31.55 34.63 -30.85
N SER A 43 30.69 35.63 -30.66
CA SER A 43 29.53 35.53 -29.76
C SER A 43 28.47 34.50 -30.18
N GLN A 44 28.46 34.11 -31.46
CA GLN A 44 27.59 33.05 -31.98
C GLN A 44 28.21 31.66 -31.83
N LEU A 45 29.53 31.57 -31.77
CA LEU A 45 30.26 30.29 -31.69
C LEU A 45 30.57 29.89 -30.25
N VAL A 46 30.67 30.86 -29.35
CA VAL A 46 30.98 30.65 -27.93
C VAL A 46 29.90 31.35 -27.11
N PRO A 47 29.37 30.75 -26.02
CA PRO A 47 28.31 31.31 -25.19
C PRO A 47 28.82 32.49 -24.33
N LEU A 48 29.21 33.56 -25.01
CA LEU A 48 29.72 34.80 -24.44
C LEU A 48 28.71 35.92 -24.71
N ARG A 49 28.51 36.76 -23.70
CA ARG A 49 27.85 38.04 -23.88
C ARG A 49 28.92 39.08 -24.17
N VAL A 50 28.85 39.69 -25.34
CA VAL A 50 29.75 40.77 -25.74
C VAL A 50 28.96 42.06 -25.91
N GLU A 51 29.38 43.10 -25.20
CA GLU A 51 28.75 44.42 -25.25
C GLU A 51 29.80 45.48 -25.60
N ILE A 52 29.56 46.22 -26.68
CA ILE A 52 30.42 47.30 -27.14
C ILE A 52 29.80 48.61 -26.68
N SER A 53 30.52 49.35 -25.85
CA SER A 53 30.19 50.71 -25.43
C SER A 53 31.14 51.72 -26.07
N GLU A 54 30.87 53.03 -25.92
CA GLU A 54 31.68 54.10 -26.54
C GLU A 54 33.18 54.03 -26.24
N HIS A 55 33.59 53.45 -25.09
CA HIS A 55 35.00 53.40 -24.66
C HIS A 55 35.43 52.04 -24.09
N SER A 56 34.59 51.01 -24.18
CA SER A 56 34.89 49.71 -23.59
C SER A 56 34.25 48.55 -24.33
N LEU A 57 35.02 47.46 -24.46
CA LEU A 57 34.56 46.15 -24.90
C LEU A 57 34.39 45.26 -23.67
N VAL A 58 33.14 44.93 -23.33
CA VAL A 58 32.82 44.04 -22.20
C VAL A 58 32.56 42.63 -22.73
N VAL A 59 33.32 41.66 -22.24
CA VAL A 59 33.17 40.25 -22.60
C VAL A 59 32.95 39.46 -21.31
N ALA A 60 31.77 38.87 -21.17
CA ALA A 60 31.43 38.01 -20.03
C ALA A 60 30.96 36.64 -20.53
N THR A 61 31.23 35.59 -19.75
CA THR A 61 30.51 34.32 -19.97
C THR A 61 29.03 34.55 -19.71
N ILE A 62 28.18 33.88 -20.48
CA ILE A 62 26.77 33.75 -20.10
C ILE A 62 26.78 32.82 -18.88
N ASN A 63 27.04 33.38 -17.69
CA ASN A 63 27.04 32.62 -16.45
C ASN A 63 25.63 32.07 -16.25
N GLN A 64 25.50 30.77 -16.50
CA GLN A 64 24.58 29.93 -15.76
C GLN A 64 24.80 30.26 -14.28
N GLY A 65 23.72 30.57 -13.56
CA GLY A 65 23.78 31.19 -12.24
C GLY A 65 24.76 30.48 -11.29
N LEU A 66 25.36 31.22 -10.35
CA LEU A 66 26.23 30.64 -9.33
C LEU A 66 25.52 29.46 -8.67
N GLU A 67 26.12 28.27 -8.78
CA GLU A 67 25.61 27.08 -8.11
C GLU A 67 25.75 27.25 -6.59
N ARG A 68 24.68 26.91 -5.88
CA ARG A 68 24.63 26.91 -4.42
C ARG A 68 24.21 25.55 -3.91
N LEU A 69 24.57 25.28 -2.65
CA LEU A 69 24.12 24.10 -1.91
C LEU A 69 22.94 24.48 -1.04
N LYS A 70 21.88 23.67 -1.11
CA LYS A 70 20.74 23.75 -0.21
C LYS A 70 20.45 22.39 0.40
N VAL A 71 20.21 22.37 1.70
CA VAL A 71 19.88 21.16 2.45
C VAL A 71 18.37 21.11 2.67
N TYR A 72 17.76 20.02 2.23
CA TYR A 72 16.34 19.71 2.39
C TYR A 72 16.21 18.61 3.45
N ARG A 73 15.47 18.90 4.51
CA ARG A 73 15.10 17.88 5.50
C ARG A 73 13.76 17.29 5.10
N LEU A 74 13.65 15.97 5.15
CA LEU A 74 12.42 15.24 4.86
C LEU A 74 11.70 14.94 6.16
N ASP A 75 10.42 15.28 6.20
CA ASP A 75 9.55 15.03 7.34
C ASP A 75 8.77 13.71 7.17
N TYR A 76 8.32 13.38 5.96
CA TYR A 76 7.44 12.24 5.68
C TYR A 76 7.98 11.29 4.61
N ALA A 77 8.56 11.83 3.53
CA ALA A 77 9.00 11.07 2.37
C ALA A 77 10.27 10.23 2.66
N GLU A 78 10.40 9.11 1.93
CA GLU A 78 11.58 8.26 2.04
C GLU A 78 12.76 8.87 1.26
N PRO A 79 13.98 8.95 1.85
CA PRO A 79 15.11 9.61 1.22
C PRO A 79 15.49 9.06 -0.16
N GLU A 80 15.52 7.73 -0.32
CA GLU A 80 15.86 7.12 -1.61
C GLU A 80 14.82 7.41 -2.70
N ALA A 81 13.53 7.29 -2.36
CA ALA A 81 12.43 7.59 -3.28
C ALA A 81 12.44 9.06 -3.70
N THR A 82 12.71 9.96 -2.75
CA THR A 82 12.82 11.41 -3.01
C THR A 82 13.99 11.70 -3.96
N ARG A 83 15.16 11.10 -3.72
CA ARG A 83 16.32 11.25 -4.60
C ARG A 83 16.02 10.76 -6.03
N ALA A 84 15.37 9.62 -6.16
CA ALA A 84 14.99 9.06 -7.46
C ALA A 84 14.03 9.98 -8.22
N ALA A 85 13.07 10.59 -7.53
CA ALA A 85 12.12 11.52 -8.14
C ALA A 85 12.79 12.85 -8.53
N LEU A 86 13.65 13.40 -7.66
CA LEU A 86 14.41 14.62 -7.93
C LEU A 86 15.40 14.46 -9.10
N ALA A 87 15.95 13.26 -9.29
CA ALA A 87 16.83 12.96 -10.42
C ALA A 87 16.14 13.05 -11.80
N LEU A 88 14.80 13.17 -11.85
CA LEU A 88 14.06 13.46 -13.07
C LEU A 88 14.03 14.95 -13.42
N LEU A 89 14.28 15.82 -12.43
CA LEU A 89 14.26 17.28 -12.58
C LEU A 89 15.68 17.84 -12.76
N ILE A 90 16.64 17.30 -12.01
CA ILE A 90 18.04 17.77 -12.00
C ILE A 90 19.01 16.60 -12.14
N ASP A 91 20.26 16.89 -12.50
CA ASP A 91 21.31 15.87 -12.57
C ASP A 91 21.49 15.18 -11.20
N GLY A 92 21.32 13.85 -11.18
CA GLY A 92 21.43 13.06 -9.95
C GLY A 92 22.80 13.13 -9.26
N SER A 93 23.87 13.55 -9.96
CA SER A 93 25.19 13.79 -9.37
C SER A 93 25.23 15.02 -8.45
N MET A 94 24.25 15.92 -8.60
CA MET A 94 24.09 17.11 -7.78
C MET A 94 23.33 16.85 -6.46
N ILE A 95 22.82 15.64 -6.27
CA ILE A 95 22.02 15.26 -5.10
C ILE A 95 22.82 14.31 -4.23
N GLN A 96 23.10 14.72 -3.00
CA GLN A 96 23.68 13.87 -1.96
C GLN A 96 22.63 13.49 -0.94
N LEU A 97 22.61 12.20 -0.59
CA LEU A 97 21.69 11.62 0.37
C LEU A 97 22.37 11.45 1.73
N ASP A 98 21.71 11.91 2.79
CA ASP A 98 22.02 11.54 4.17
C ASP A 98 20.82 10.77 4.73
N GLU A 99 20.90 9.44 4.70
CA GLU A 99 19.84 8.53 5.16
C GLU A 99 19.62 8.62 6.66
N GLU A 100 20.70 8.78 7.44
CA GLU A 100 20.63 8.82 8.91
C GLU A 100 19.88 10.07 9.38
N ARG A 101 20.11 11.21 8.70
CA ARG A 101 19.45 12.49 9.02
C ARG A 101 18.16 12.72 8.25
N LYS A 102 17.76 11.81 7.35
CA LYS A 102 16.65 11.99 6.41
C LYS A 102 16.72 13.35 5.71
N SER A 103 17.88 13.66 5.13
CA SER A 103 18.08 14.94 4.44
C SER A 103 18.76 14.74 3.10
N LEU A 104 18.42 15.60 2.13
CA LEU A 104 19.10 15.68 0.84
C LEU A 104 19.85 17.00 0.74
N THR A 105 21.08 16.95 0.28
CA THR A 105 21.82 18.14 -0.12
C THR A 105 21.80 18.24 -1.63
N VAL A 106 21.23 19.32 -2.15
CA VAL A 106 21.12 19.58 -3.58
C VAL A 106 22.03 20.74 -3.95
N ARG A 107 22.82 20.54 -5.00
CA ARG A 107 23.63 21.57 -5.64
C ARG A 107 22.95 22.03 -6.93
N GLY A 108 22.84 23.33 -7.15
CA GLY A 108 22.26 23.83 -8.40
C GLY A 108 22.22 25.34 -8.46
N THR A 109 21.82 25.85 -9.62
CA THR A 109 21.55 27.27 -9.84
C THR A 109 20.32 27.71 -9.04
N ASP A 110 20.16 29.03 -8.82
CA ASP A 110 19.00 29.57 -8.11
C ASP A 110 17.65 29.17 -8.76
N GLN A 111 17.62 28.92 -10.08
CA GLN A 111 16.42 28.48 -10.80
C GLN A 111 16.10 27.00 -10.53
N GLU A 112 17.09 26.12 -10.63
CA GLU A 112 16.92 24.68 -10.34
C GLU A 112 16.51 24.46 -8.88
N LEU A 113 17.12 25.19 -7.95
CA LEU A 113 16.76 25.10 -6.53
C LEU A 113 15.32 25.57 -6.28
N ALA A 114 14.81 26.56 -7.02
CA ALA A 114 13.42 27.00 -6.91
C ALA A 114 12.43 25.94 -7.46
N GLU A 115 12.80 25.21 -8.51
CA GLU A 115 12.01 24.08 -9.01
C GLU A 115 11.99 22.91 -8.02
N VAL A 116 13.14 22.60 -7.41
CA VAL A 116 13.23 21.61 -6.34
C VAL A 116 12.40 22.02 -5.13
N ASP A 117 12.42 23.30 -4.74
CA ASP A 117 11.59 23.82 -3.65
C ASP A 117 10.09 23.55 -3.88
N LEU A 118 9.59 23.86 -5.08
CA LEU A 118 8.20 23.61 -5.45
C LEU A 118 7.87 22.12 -5.44
N PHE A 119 8.74 21.29 -6.00
CA PHE A 119 8.57 19.84 -6.00
C PHE A 119 8.52 19.25 -4.58
N MET A 120 9.43 19.71 -3.70
CA MET A 120 9.52 19.21 -2.33
C MET A 120 8.27 19.53 -1.51
N VAL A 121 7.63 20.68 -1.75
CA VAL A 121 6.36 21.03 -1.09
C VAL A 121 5.27 20.01 -1.43
N ASP A 122 5.17 19.56 -2.68
CA ASP A 122 4.12 18.62 -3.08
C ASP A 122 4.48 17.16 -2.78
N PHE A 123 5.78 16.83 -2.77
CA PHE A 123 6.25 15.45 -2.59
C PHE A 123 6.34 15.02 -1.12
N ASP A 124 6.81 15.90 -0.22
CA ASP A 124 7.00 15.59 1.20
C ASP A 124 5.74 15.90 2.01
N GLN A 125 4.64 15.23 1.66
CA GLN A 125 3.34 15.36 2.31
C GLN A 125 3.07 14.16 3.25
N PRO A 126 2.34 14.37 4.36
CA PRO A 126 1.96 13.28 5.25
C PRO A 126 1.08 12.26 4.50
N ALA A 127 1.46 10.99 4.58
CA ALA A 127 0.64 9.92 4.01
C ALA A 127 -0.60 9.68 4.88
N PRO A 128 -1.82 9.67 4.31
CA PRO A 128 -3.03 9.37 5.07
C PRO A 128 -2.99 7.95 5.62
N GLN A 129 -3.69 7.72 6.73
CA GLN A 129 -3.80 6.42 7.38
C GLN A 129 -5.15 5.77 7.06
N VAL A 130 -5.15 4.43 7.01
CA VAL A 130 -6.36 3.63 6.92
C VAL A 130 -6.43 2.70 8.12
N VAL A 131 -7.56 2.74 8.81
CA VAL A 131 -7.92 1.76 9.84
C VAL A 131 -8.86 0.75 9.22
N LEU A 132 -8.57 -0.54 9.43
CA LEU A 132 -9.43 -1.63 9.03
C LEU A 132 -9.97 -2.32 10.28
N GLU A 133 -11.28 -2.44 10.35
CA GLU A 133 -11.99 -3.25 11.33
C GLU A 133 -12.50 -4.50 10.63
N VAL A 134 -12.15 -5.68 11.15
CA VAL A 134 -12.53 -6.96 10.55
C VAL A 134 -13.38 -7.75 11.53
N TRP A 135 -14.49 -8.30 11.08
CA TRP A 135 -15.36 -9.17 11.86
C TRP A 135 -15.35 -10.57 11.25
N VAL A 136 -14.82 -11.53 11.98
CA VAL A 136 -14.82 -12.93 11.57
C VAL A 136 -15.91 -13.65 12.35
N GLN A 137 -16.87 -14.25 11.65
CA GLN A 137 -17.95 -15.01 12.28
C GLN A 137 -18.24 -16.32 11.56
N GLU A 138 -18.79 -17.27 12.29
CA GLU A 138 -19.39 -18.48 11.74
C GLU A 138 -20.92 -18.32 11.82
N THR A 139 -21.60 -18.38 10.68
CA THR A 139 -23.04 -18.18 10.56
C THR A 139 -23.69 -19.48 10.09
N SER A 140 -24.88 -19.80 10.59
CA SER A 140 -25.71 -20.84 10.03
C SER A 140 -26.25 -20.42 8.66
N LEU A 141 -26.68 -21.41 7.88
CA LEU A 141 -27.31 -21.13 6.58
C LEU A 141 -28.65 -20.39 6.72
N GLU A 142 -29.36 -20.60 7.84
CA GLU A 142 -30.57 -19.86 8.22
C GLU A 142 -30.25 -18.38 8.52
N GLY A 143 -29.25 -18.11 9.34
CA GLY A 143 -28.82 -16.75 9.66
C GLY A 143 -28.30 -15.97 8.45
N MET A 144 -27.62 -16.63 7.51
CA MET A 144 -27.19 -16.00 6.25
C MET A 144 -28.37 -15.56 5.38
N ARG A 145 -29.46 -16.35 5.37
CA ARG A 145 -30.70 -15.96 4.67
C ARG A 145 -31.39 -14.77 5.35
N GLU A 146 -31.34 -14.70 6.68
CA GLU A 146 -31.91 -13.58 7.44
C GLU A 146 -31.13 -12.28 7.23
N LEU A 147 -29.82 -12.34 7.00
CA LEU A 147 -29.03 -11.20 6.53
C LEU A 147 -29.36 -10.77 5.09
N GLY A 148 -30.14 -11.56 4.34
CA GLY A 148 -30.42 -11.30 2.93
C GLY A 148 -29.22 -11.45 2.00
N ILE A 149 -28.13 -12.08 2.47
CA ILE A 149 -26.93 -12.36 1.68
C ILE A 149 -27.14 -13.71 0.98
N ASP A 150 -27.47 -13.68 -0.32
CA ASP A 150 -27.53 -14.89 -1.15
C ASP A 150 -26.26 -14.99 -2.03
N TRP A 151 -25.36 -15.90 -1.66
CA TRP A 151 -24.10 -16.18 -2.38
C TRP A 151 -24.30 -16.76 -3.79
N LYS A 152 -25.55 -16.94 -4.25
CA LYS A 152 -25.88 -17.39 -5.61
C LYS A 152 -25.79 -16.31 -6.68
N GLY A 153 -25.28 -15.12 -6.37
CA GLY A 153 -24.94 -14.12 -7.37
C GLY A 153 -23.69 -14.51 -8.16
N THR A 154 -23.83 -14.87 -9.44
CA THR A 154 -22.69 -14.82 -10.37
C THR A 154 -22.39 -13.36 -10.71
N PRO A 155 -21.26 -12.77 -10.28
CA PRO A 155 -20.87 -11.44 -10.75
C PRO A 155 -20.50 -11.54 -12.23
N SER A 156 -21.39 -11.07 -13.10
CA SER A 156 -21.14 -10.95 -14.54
C SER A 156 -20.37 -9.65 -14.80
N PHE A 157 -19.04 -9.72 -14.81
CA PHE A 157 -18.24 -8.70 -15.48
C PHE A 157 -17.89 -9.18 -16.90
N LEU A 158 -18.04 -8.27 -17.86
CA LEU A 158 -17.74 -8.48 -19.27
C LEU A 158 -16.33 -9.06 -19.44
N GLY A 159 -16.22 -10.38 -19.66
CA GLY A 159 -14.98 -11.03 -20.09
C GLY A 159 -14.41 -12.11 -19.18
N GLY A 160 -15.15 -13.21 -18.97
CA GLY A 160 -14.63 -14.58 -18.94
C GLY A 160 -13.36 -14.89 -18.12
N GLY A 161 -13.35 -14.58 -16.83
CA GLY A 161 -12.39 -15.12 -15.87
C GLY A 161 -13.04 -15.43 -14.52
N ASP A 162 -12.71 -16.57 -13.92
CA ASP A 162 -13.10 -16.91 -12.55
C ASP A 162 -12.36 -15.99 -11.56
N ALA A 163 -13.06 -14.97 -11.05
CA ALA A 163 -12.60 -14.13 -9.95
C ALA A 163 -13.38 -14.49 -8.66
N PRO A 164 -12.78 -14.38 -7.46
CA PRO A 164 -13.49 -14.57 -6.21
C PRO A 164 -14.67 -13.59 -6.08
N VAL A 165 -15.83 -14.11 -5.66
CA VAL A 165 -17.06 -13.34 -5.49
C VAL A 165 -16.94 -12.43 -4.25
N PHE A 166 -17.13 -11.12 -4.42
CA PHE A 166 -17.27 -10.16 -3.33
C PHE A 166 -18.60 -9.39 -3.48
N PHE A 167 -19.21 -9.04 -2.36
CA PHE A 167 -20.44 -8.23 -2.33
C PHE A 167 -20.16 -6.95 -1.54
N GLU A 168 -20.30 -5.80 -2.20
CA GLU A 168 -20.36 -4.50 -1.54
C GLU A 168 -21.76 -4.38 -0.91
N LEU A 169 -21.82 -4.13 0.39
CA LEU A 169 -23.08 -3.98 1.11
C LEU A 169 -23.52 -2.51 1.02
N GLU A 170 -24.77 -2.25 0.64
CA GLU A 170 -25.39 -0.91 0.72
C GLU A 170 -25.76 -0.53 2.18
N TRP A 171 -25.17 -1.19 3.17
CA TRP A 171 -25.46 -1.01 4.59
C TRP A 171 -24.49 -0.02 5.21
N GLU A 172 -24.98 0.76 6.17
CA GLU A 172 -24.11 1.51 7.05
C GLU A 172 -23.43 0.56 8.08
N PRO A 173 -22.21 0.89 8.58
CA PRO A 173 -21.50 0.05 9.55
C PRO A 173 -22.33 -0.38 10.76
N TRP A 174 -23.17 0.52 11.28
CA TRP A 174 -23.99 0.24 12.46
C TRP A 174 -25.13 -0.74 12.16
N GLU A 175 -25.68 -0.74 10.94
CA GLU A 175 -26.73 -1.68 10.51
C GLU A 175 -26.18 -3.09 10.45
N LEU A 176 -24.98 -3.24 9.85
CA LEU A 176 -24.27 -4.50 9.83
C LEU A 176 -24.04 -5.02 11.26
N ILE A 177 -23.43 -4.21 12.13
CA ILE A 177 -23.10 -4.65 13.49
C ILE A 177 -24.36 -5.04 14.28
N LEU A 178 -25.46 -4.30 14.12
CA LEU A 178 -26.74 -4.64 14.74
C LEU A 178 -27.24 -6.01 14.27
N ALA A 179 -27.21 -6.25 12.96
CA ALA A 179 -27.65 -7.51 12.36
C ALA A 179 -26.78 -8.69 12.83
N LEU A 180 -25.46 -8.53 12.87
CA LEU A 180 -24.54 -9.56 13.37
C LEU A 180 -24.83 -9.92 14.83
N ARG A 181 -25.08 -8.92 15.68
CA ARG A 181 -25.43 -9.13 17.09
C ARG A 181 -26.81 -9.76 17.29
N ALA A 182 -27.77 -9.44 16.42
CA ALA A 182 -29.10 -10.07 16.48
C ALA A 182 -28.99 -11.58 16.21
N LEU A 183 -28.27 -11.96 15.15
CA LEU A 183 -28.02 -13.37 14.84
C LEU A 183 -27.24 -14.10 15.94
N GLU A 184 -26.28 -13.42 16.57
CA GLU A 184 -25.56 -14.00 17.71
C GLU A 184 -26.50 -14.28 18.89
N ASN A 185 -27.42 -13.36 19.20
CA ASN A 185 -28.42 -13.55 20.25
C ASN A 185 -29.43 -14.66 19.94
N GLU A 186 -29.73 -14.86 18.66
CA GLU A 186 -30.62 -15.92 18.17
C GLU A 186 -29.92 -17.28 18.06
N GLY A 187 -28.58 -17.30 18.20
CA GLY A 187 -27.75 -18.50 18.12
C GLY A 187 -27.45 -18.95 16.68
N GLU A 188 -27.78 -18.11 15.70
CA GLU A 188 -27.57 -18.34 14.27
C GLU A 188 -26.21 -17.83 13.78
N ALA A 189 -25.51 -17.02 14.58
CA ALA A 189 -24.12 -16.62 14.34
C ALA A 189 -23.26 -16.78 15.59
N LYS A 190 -21.96 -16.97 15.37
CA LYS A 190 -20.94 -16.96 16.41
C LYS A 190 -19.77 -16.09 15.98
N ILE A 191 -19.51 -15.02 16.71
CA ILE A 191 -18.35 -14.17 16.46
C ILE A 191 -17.09 -14.90 16.92
N LEU A 192 -16.11 -14.99 16.02
CA LEU A 192 -14.83 -15.65 16.28
C LEU A 192 -13.76 -14.63 16.70
N ALA A 193 -13.70 -13.48 16.04
CA ALA A 193 -12.94 -12.32 16.52
C ALA A 193 -13.29 -11.01 15.80
N ASN A 194 -12.79 -9.91 16.38
CA ASN A 194 -12.77 -8.57 15.79
C ASN A 194 -11.36 -7.95 15.89
N PRO A 195 -10.42 -8.29 14.98
CA PRO A 195 -9.15 -7.60 14.92
C PRO A 195 -9.30 -6.22 14.25
N GLN A 196 -8.52 -5.26 14.75
CA GLN A 196 -8.42 -3.91 14.21
C GLN A 196 -6.96 -3.59 13.94
N ILE A 197 -6.67 -3.01 12.77
CA ILE A 197 -5.32 -2.66 12.36
C ILE A 197 -5.31 -1.33 11.62
N ALA A 198 -4.30 -0.50 11.89
CA ALA A 198 -4.08 0.76 11.20
C ALA A 198 -2.77 0.70 10.41
N THR A 199 -2.75 1.30 9.22
CA THR A 199 -1.54 1.40 8.41
C THR A 199 -1.56 2.65 7.53
N LEU A 200 -0.38 3.07 7.07
CA LEU A 200 -0.25 4.17 6.11
C LEU A 200 -0.71 3.73 4.72
N ASN A 201 -1.18 4.69 3.93
CA ASN A 201 -1.50 4.48 2.53
C ASN A 201 -0.31 3.82 1.78
N GLY A 202 -0.58 2.70 1.10
CA GLY A 202 0.41 1.93 0.34
C GLY A 202 1.38 1.10 1.20
N LYS A 203 1.21 1.04 2.52
CA LYS A 203 2.05 0.22 3.41
C LYS A 203 1.30 -1.01 3.91
N GLU A 204 1.96 -2.14 3.79
CA GLU A 204 1.49 -3.42 4.32
C GLU A 204 1.50 -3.39 5.86
N ALA A 205 0.45 -3.95 6.45
CA ALA A 205 0.40 -4.23 7.87
C ALA A 205 -0.20 -5.62 8.13
N SER A 206 0.23 -6.25 9.22
CA SER A 206 -0.28 -7.55 9.65
C SER A 206 -0.58 -7.57 11.15
N ILE A 207 -1.60 -8.36 11.51
CA ILE A 207 -1.98 -8.61 12.90
C ILE A 207 -2.30 -10.10 13.07
N PHE A 208 -1.71 -10.70 14.12
CA PHE A 208 -2.03 -12.05 14.56
C PHE A 208 -2.74 -11.99 15.92
N VAL A 209 -3.90 -12.65 16.01
CA VAL A 209 -4.69 -12.80 17.23
C VAL A 209 -4.96 -14.28 17.43
N GLY A 210 -4.30 -14.91 18.40
CA GLY A 210 -4.45 -16.35 18.60
C GLY A 210 -3.54 -16.93 19.67
N ASP A 211 -3.54 -18.26 19.70
CA ASP A 211 -2.75 -19.08 20.61
C ASP A 211 -1.51 -19.62 19.93
N ARG A 212 -0.43 -19.76 20.70
CA ARG A 212 0.80 -20.45 20.30
C ARG A 212 1.01 -21.66 21.20
N VAL A 213 0.97 -22.87 20.65
CA VAL A 213 1.16 -24.13 21.38
C VAL A 213 2.56 -24.65 21.11
N PRO A 214 3.42 -24.79 22.15
CA PRO A 214 4.74 -25.37 21.96
C PRO A 214 4.63 -26.88 21.72
N ILE A 215 5.36 -27.36 20.73
CA ILE A 215 5.62 -28.78 20.48
C ILE A 215 7.13 -29.04 20.60
N VAL A 216 7.48 -30.20 21.12
CA VAL A 216 8.88 -30.62 21.25
C VAL A 216 9.15 -31.70 20.22
N LEU A 217 10.12 -31.44 19.35
CA LEU A 217 10.60 -32.38 18.34
C LEU A 217 11.89 -33.02 18.83
N ASP A 218 11.91 -34.35 18.89
CA ASP A 218 13.12 -35.13 19.17
C ASP A 218 13.88 -35.39 17.85
N GLY A 219 15.10 -34.89 17.75
CA GLY A 219 15.99 -35.08 16.62
C GLY A 219 16.66 -36.48 16.60
N PRO A 220 17.13 -36.97 15.44
CA PRO A 220 17.79 -38.27 15.33
C PRO A 220 19.07 -38.42 16.18
N ASP A 221 19.68 -37.29 16.55
CA ASP A 221 20.88 -37.14 17.36
C ASP A 221 20.58 -37.01 18.87
N GLY A 222 19.31 -37.06 19.27
CA GLY A 222 18.88 -36.83 20.66
C GLY A 222 18.76 -35.35 21.04
N SER A 223 18.91 -34.43 20.08
CA SER A 223 18.58 -33.02 20.29
C SER A 223 17.07 -32.84 20.48
N ARG A 224 16.67 -31.82 21.24
CA ARG A 224 15.26 -31.43 21.41
C ARG A 224 15.07 -30.02 20.91
N THR A 225 14.25 -29.86 19.87
CA THR A 225 13.89 -28.54 19.32
C THR A 225 12.47 -28.22 19.74
N MET A 226 12.26 -27.03 20.28
CA MET A 226 10.92 -26.52 20.57
C MET A 226 10.44 -25.70 19.39
N GLU A 227 9.30 -26.07 18.82
CA GLU A 227 8.60 -25.31 17.78
C GLU A 227 7.25 -24.85 18.31
N PHE A 228 6.71 -23.74 17.78
CA PHE A 228 5.39 -23.25 18.15
C PHE A 228 4.45 -23.43 16.99
N LEU A 229 3.35 -24.14 17.23
CA LEU A 229 2.21 -24.14 16.33
C LEU A 229 1.34 -22.93 16.66
N GLU A 230 0.90 -22.20 15.64
CA GLU A 230 0.04 -21.04 15.79
C GLU A 230 -1.39 -21.40 15.36
N SER A 231 -2.38 -20.92 16.11
CA SER A 231 -3.78 -21.03 15.76
C SER A 231 -4.48 -19.73 16.14
N GLY A 232 -5.16 -19.10 15.19
CA GLY A 232 -5.85 -17.85 15.43
C GLY A 232 -6.22 -17.17 14.14
N ILE A 233 -6.30 -15.85 14.16
CA ILE A 233 -6.58 -15.02 13.00
C ILE A 233 -5.33 -14.24 12.66
N ASN A 234 -4.79 -14.49 11.48
CA ASN A 234 -3.73 -13.72 10.86
C ASN A 234 -4.36 -12.89 9.74
N LEU A 235 -4.32 -11.58 9.89
CA LEU A 235 -4.86 -10.65 8.91
C LEU A 235 -3.72 -9.82 8.36
N LYS A 236 -3.57 -9.85 7.04
CA LYS A 236 -2.58 -9.07 6.32
C LYS A 236 -3.27 -8.17 5.30
N VAL A 237 -2.93 -6.88 5.32
CA VAL A 237 -3.65 -5.83 4.58
C VAL A 237 -2.69 -4.81 3.99
N THR A 238 -2.95 -4.41 2.74
CA THR A 238 -2.23 -3.32 2.08
C THR A 238 -3.25 -2.40 1.40
N PRO A 239 -3.62 -1.26 2.04
CA PRO A 239 -4.59 -0.34 1.49
C PRO A 239 -3.94 0.68 0.55
N ARG A 240 -4.72 1.16 -0.42
CA ARG A 240 -4.39 2.27 -1.31
C ARG A 240 -5.61 3.18 -1.46
N ILE A 241 -5.49 4.42 -1.02
CA ILE A 241 -6.51 5.46 -1.15
C ILE A 241 -6.42 6.07 -2.56
N ALA A 242 -7.58 6.25 -3.18
CA ALA A 242 -7.76 6.99 -4.42
C ALA A 242 -8.34 8.39 -4.15
N ASP A 243 -8.21 9.29 -5.12
CA ASP A 243 -8.65 10.69 -5.01
C ASP A 243 -10.18 10.85 -4.87
N ASP A 244 -10.95 9.79 -5.13
CA ASP A 244 -12.41 9.73 -5.00
C ASP A 244 -12.90 9.10 -3.69
N ASP A 245 -12.04 9.06 -2.66
CA ASP A 245 -12.27 8.46 -1.34
C ASP A 245 -12.57 6.95 -1.37
N TYR A 246 -12.31 6.27 -2.49
CA TYR A 246 -12.30 4.81 -2.53
C TYR A 246 -10.97 4.27 -2.03
N ILE A 247 -11.04 3.14 -1.35
CA ILE A 247 -9.90 2.42 -0.79
C ILE A 247 -9.80 1.09 -1.52
N THR A 248 -8.70 0.88 -2.23
CA THR A 248 -8.33 -0.43 -2.80
C THR A 248 -7.50 -1.18 -1.78
N ILE A 249 -7.87 -2.41 -1.42
CA ILE A 249 -7.24 -3.14 -0.33
C ILE A 249 -6.90 -4.54 -0.82
N LEU A 250 -5.62 -4.92 -0.76
CA LEU A 250 -5.22 -6.32 -0.79
C LEU A 250 -5.45 -6.89 0.62
N VAL A 251 -6.39 -7.83 0.75
CA VAL A 251 -6.73 -8.47 2.03
C VAL A 251 -6.41 -9.95 1.95
N GLN A 252 -5.65 -10.42 2.93
CA GLN A 252 -5.25 -11.82 3.07
C GLN A 252 -5.59 -12.28 4.49
N PRO A 253 -6.87 -12.65 4.76
CA PRO A 253 -7.24 -13.21 6.05
C PRO A 253 -6.96 -14.72 6.08
N GLU A 254 -6.40 -15.18 7.19
CA GLU A 254 -6.19 -16.58 7.52
C GLU A 254 -6.76 -16.84 8.92
N VAL A 255 -7.60 -17.86 9.04
CA VAL A 255 -8.26 -18.28 10.28
C VAL A 255 -7.92 -19.74 10.53
N SER A 256 -7.27 -20.02 11.65
CA SER A 256 -6.82 -21.35 12.04
C SER A 256 -7.34 -21.74 13.43
N THR A 257 -7.74 -23.02 13.55
CA THR A 257 -8.24 -23.61 14.81
C THR A 257 -7.53 -24.91 15.12
N PHE A 258 -7.08 -25.11 16.37
CA PHE A 258 -6.60 -26.40 16.85
C PHE A 258 -7.73 -27.41 17.02
N ILE A 259 -7.49 -28.64 16.55
CA ILE A 259 -8.35 -29.79 16.75
C ILE A 259 -7.54 -30.84 17.50
N TYR A 260 -7.84 -31.01 18.78
CA TYR A 260 -7.27 -32.07 19.60
C TYR A 260 -8.06 -33.37 19.35
N ARG A 261 -7.34 -34.42 18.97
CA ARG A 261 -7.91 -35.75 18.82
C ARG A 261 -7.31 -36.68 19.86
N SER A 262 -8.07 -37.68 20.30
CA SER A 262 -7.65 -38.64 21.32
C SER A 262 -6.61 -39.66 20.83
N ASP A 263 -6.36 -39.72 19.52
CA ASP A 263 -5.47 -40.68 18.85
C ASP A 263 -4.06 -40.15 18.57
N THR A 264 -3.82 -38.85 18.79
CA THR A 264 -2.51 -38.20 18.58
C THR A 264 -2.16 -37.26 19.73
N SER A 265 -0.86 -37.17 20.05
CA SER A 265 -0.34 -36.22 21.04
C SER A 265 -0.22 -34.78 20.51
N TYR A 266 -0.45 -34.57 19.21
CA TYR A 266 -0.31 -33.28 18.54
C TYR A 266 -1.65 -32.80 17.98
N PRO A 267 -2.00 -31.50 18.10
CA PRO A 267 -3.21 -30.97 17.52
C PRO A 267 -3.14 -30.97 15.98
N THR A 268 -4.26 -31.25 15.32
CA THR A 268 -4.41 -30.92 13.90
C THR A 268 -4.75 -29.43 13.78
N ILE A 269 -4.15 -28.71 12.85
CA ILE A 269 -4.54 -27.32 12.54
C ILE A 269 -5.51 -27.34 11.36
N ARG A 270 -6.70 -26.78 11.57
CA ARG A 270 -7.64 -26.51 10.47
C ARG A 270 -7.51 -25.05 10.10
N THR A 271 -7.11 -24.78 8.87
CA THR A 271 -6.91 -23.42 8.34
C THR A 271 -7.94 -23.10 7.27
N ARG A 272 -8.36 -21.84 7.23
CA ARG A 272 -9.20 -21.22 6.22
C ARG A 272 -8.55 -19.92 5.81
N GLU A 273 -8.26 -19.75 4.53
CA GLU A 273 -7.54 -18.58 4.03
C GLU A 273 -8.19 -18.06 2.75
N ALA A 274 -8.04 -16.77 2.51
CA ALA A 274 -8.42 -16.13 1.27
C ALA A 274 -7.36 -15.09 0.89
N GLU A 275 -7.29 -14.75 -0.39
CA GLU A 275 -6.53 -13.61 -0.88
C GLU A 275 -7.36 -12.91 -1.94
N THR A 276 -7.61 -11.61 -1.75
CA THR A 276 -8.38 -10.83 -2.71
C THR A 276 -8.01 -9.36 -2.68
N THR A 277 -8.24 -8.69 -3.80
CA THR A 277 -8.14 -7.24 -3.90
C THR A 277 -9.53 -6.66 -4.09
N VAL A 278 -9.94 -5.80 -3.18
CA VAL A 278 -11.27 -5.18 -3.17
C VAL A 278 -11.13 -3.67 -3.29
N ARG A 279 -12.09 -3.02 -3.94
CA ARG A 279 -12.22 -1.57 -3.95
C ARG A 279 -13.56 -1.21 -3.33
N VAL A 280 -13.55 -0.40 -2.29
CA VAL A 280 -14.74 -0.05 -1.51
C VAL A 280 -14.66 1.42 -1.08
N LYS A 281 -15.80 2.05 -0.88
CA LYS A 281 -15.85 3.43 -0.41
C LYS A 281 -15.39 3.55 1.06
N ASN A 282 -14.79 4.68 1.42
CA ASN A 282 -14.45 4.99 2.81
C ASN A 282 -15.66 4.79 3.76
N GLY A 283 -15.48 3.98 4.79
CA GLY A 283 -16.49 3.68 5.82
C GLY A 283 -17.51 2.61 5.43
N GLN A 284 -17.52 2.12 4.18
CA GLN A 284 -18.51 1.16 3.72
C GLN A 284 -18.08 -0.28 4.04
N PRO A 285 -18.94 -1.09 4.69
CA PRO A 285 -18.65 -2.49 4.94
C PRO A 285 -18.69 -3.31 3.65
N PHE A 286 -17.80 -4.29 3.56
CA PHE A 286 -17.87 -5.32 2.53
C PHE A 286 -17.65 -6.70 3.14
N VAL A 287 -18.10 -7.72 2.44
CA VAL A 287 -17.95 -9.11 2.86
C VAL A 287 -16.97 -9.85 1.95
N LEU A 288 -16.00 -10.51 2.56
CA LEU A 288 -15.09 -11.44 1.93
C LEU A 288 -15.68 -12.85 2.03
N GLY A 289 -15.81 -13.48 0.86
CA GLY A 289 -16.43 -14.78 0.56
C GLY A 289 -16.54 -15.82 1.69
N GLY A 290 -17.65 -16.55 1.70
CA GLY A 290 -17.91 -17.63 2.64
C GLY A 290 -17.40 -19.01 2.22
N LEU A 291 -16.80 -19.73 3.17
CA LEU A 291 -16.46 -21.15 3.03
C LEU A 291 -17.58 -22.00 3.66
N LEU A 292 -18.51 -22.47 2.83
CA LEU A 292 -19.62 -23.32 3.27
C LEU A 292 -19.13 -24.70 3.72
N GLN A 293 -19.48 -25.08 4.94
CA GLN A 293 -19.24 -26.39 5.49
C GLN A 293 -20.57 -27.10 5.74
N GLU A 294 -20.82 -28.19 5.01
CA GLU A 294 -21.98 -29.05 5.26
C GLU A 294 -21.56 -30.28 6.07
N GLN A 295 -22.25 -30.54 7.17
CA GLN A 295 -22.11 -31.75 7.97
C GLN A 295 -23.43 -32.51 7.98
N GLU A 296 -23.44 -33.70 7.38
CA GLU A 296 -24.59 -34.62 7.41
C GLU A 296 -24.34 -35.73 8.46
N ASN A 297 -25.18 -35.76 9.49
CA ASN A 297 -25.21 -36.81 10.50
C ASN A 297 -26.45 -37.69 10.28
N GLU A 298 -26.22 -38.94 9.85
CA GLU A 298 -27.27 -39.93 9.70
C GLU A 298 -27.33 -40.85 10.93
N THR A 299 -28.45 -40.83 11.65
CA THR A 299 -28.74 -41.74 12.76
C THR A 299 -29.80 -42.75 12.34
N ILE A 300 -29.42 -44.03 12.27
CA ILE A 300 -30.36 -45.12 12.00
C ILE A 300 -30.69 -45.82 13.32
N ARG A 301 -31.93 -45.68 13.79
CA ARG A 301 -32.47 -46.46 14.91
C ARG A 301 -33.23 -47.65 14.35
N GLN A 302 -32.91 -48.85 14.78
CA GLN A 302 -33.56 -50.06 14.27
C GLN A 302 -33.86 -51.05 15.39
N ILE A 303 -34.95 -51.82 15.24
CA ILE A 303 -35.27 -52.91 16.17
C ILE A 303 -34.43 -54.14 15.79
N PRO A 304 -33.57 -54.67 16.68
CA PRO A 304 -32.76 -55.86 16.40
C PRO A 304 -33.60 -57.04 15.93
N PHE A 305 -33.05 -57.88 15.05
CA PHE A 305 -33.70 -59.03 14.38
C PHE A 305 -34.81 -58.68 13.37
N LEU A 306 -35.75 -57.79 13.71
CA LEU A 306 -36.86 -57.41 12.81
C LEU A 306 -36.39 -56.52 11.65
N SER A 307 -35.35 -55.72 11.85
CA SER A 307 -34.77 -54.89 10.77
C SER A 307 -34.03 -55.67 9.69
N GLN A 308 -33.73 -56.96 9.93
CA GLN A 308 -32.97 -57.82 9.00
C GLN A 308 -33.88 -58.67 8.09
N LEU A 309 -35.20 -58.61 8.25
CA LEU A 309 -36.13 -59.39 7.43
C LEU A 309 -36.08 -58.94 5.95
N PRO A 310 -35.94 -59.85 4.99
CA PRO A 310 -36.07 -59.51 3.57
C PRO A 310 -37.45 -58.92 3.32
N VAL A 311 -37.52 -57.87 2.51
CA VAL A 311 -38.75 -57.12 2.16
C VAL A 311 -39.34 -56.26 3.29
N LEU A 312 -39.38 -56.74 4.54
CA LEU A 312 -40.08 -56.07 5.65
C LEU A 312 -39.19 -55.27 6.60
N GLY A 313 -37.86 -55.44 6.56
CA GLY A 313 -36.94 -54.80 7.50
C GLY A 313 -37.00 -53.26 7.52
N ARG A 314 -37.41 -52.63 6.40
CA ARG A 314 -37.55 -51.16 6.29
C ARG A 314 -38.67 -50.58 7.15
N LEU A 315 -39.65 -51.37 7.58
CA LEU A 315 -40.75 -50.94 8.47
C LEU A 315 -40.32 -50.88 9.95
N PHE A 316 -39.16 -51.44 10.29
CA PHE A 316 -38.63 -51.55 11.66
C PHE A 316 -37.34 -50.76 11.87
N GLN A 317 -37.06 -49.81 10.97
CA GLN A 317 -35.97 -48.84 11.06
C GLN A 317 -36.52 -47.42 10.96
N TRP A 318 -35.93 -46.51 11.72
CA TRP A 318 -36.14 -45.08 11.66
C TRP A 318 -34.81 -44.42 11.31
N LYS A 319 -34.80 -43.67 10.21
CA LYS A 319 -33.66 -42.86 9.78
C LYS A 319 -33.91 -41.41 10.16
N GLU A 320 -33.03 -40.84 10.97
CA GLU A 320 -32.99 -39.42 11.29
C GLU A 320 -31.73 -38.84 10.64
N THR A 321 -31.91 -38.01 9.61
CA THR A 321 -30.80 -37.28 8.97
C THR A 321 -30.81 -35.85 9.51
N LYS A 322 -29.73 -35.44 10.16
CA LYS A 322 -29.48 -34.04 10.56
C LYS A 322 -28.41 -33.44 9.65
N LYS A 323 -28.74 -32.32 9.01
CA LYS A 323 -27.78 -31.55 8.21
C LYS A 323 -27.50 -30.24 8.93
N ASN A 324 -26.23 -29.99 9.24
CA ASN A 324 -25.77 -28.74 9.81
C ASN A 324 -24.89 -28.06 8.77
N SER A 325 -25.25 -26.87 8.33
CA SER A 325 -24.47 -26.09 7.39
C SER A 325 -24.02 -24.80 8.06
N THR A 326 -22.71 -24.59 8.16
CA THR A 326 -22.13 -23.36 8.69
C THR A 326 -21.24 -22.71 7.64
N GLU A 327 -21.22 -21.39 7.63
CA GLU A 327 -20.45 -20.57 6.71
C GLU A 327 -19.58 -19.61 7.51
N MET A 328 -18.28 -19.61 7.26
CA MET A 328 -17.39 -18.60 7.85
C MET A 328 -17.45 -17.34 6.99
N THR A 329 -17.84 -16.22 7.57
CA THR A 329 -17.98 -14.93 6.90
C THR A 329 -17.01 -13.92 7.50
N ILE A 330 -16.32 -13.18 6.64
CA ILE A 330 -15.37 -12.15 7.05
C ILE A 330 -15.86 -10.80 6.54
N PHE A 331 -16.36 -9.96 7.44
CA PHE A 331 -16.72 -8.58 7.12
C PHE A 331 -15.53 -7.66 7.38
N VAL A 332 -15.37 -6.65 6.55
CA VAL A 332 -14.30 -5.66 6.69
C VAL A 332 -14.88 -4.27 6.49
N ILE A 333 -14.47 -3.34 7.35
CA ILE A 333 -14.89 -1.94 7.34
C ILE A 333 -13.64 -1.07 7.35
N PRO A 334 -13.25 -0.49 6.20
CA PRO A 334 -12.10 0.39 6.13
C PRO A 334 -12.49 1.85 6.39
N ARG A 335 -11.64 2.61 7.08
CA ARG A 335 -11.83 4.04 7.35
C ARG A 335 -10.54 4.80 7.10
N ILE A 336 -10.62 5.90 6.36
CA ILE A 336 -9.54 6.87 6.23
C ILE A 336 -9.50 7.69 7.53
N VAL A 337 -8.31 7.85 8.10
CA VAL A 337 -8.08 8.70 9.28
C VAL A 337 -7.37 9.97 8.81
N GLU A 338 -8.06 11.10 8.97
CA GLU A 338 -7.52 12.43 8.67
C GLU A 338 -6.78 13.01 9.89
N ASP A 339 -5.76 13.82 9.62
CA ASP A 339 -4.92 14.44 10.64
C ASP A 339 -5.75 15.29 11.63
N GLY A 340 -5.55 15.04 12.93
CA GLY A 340 -6.22 15.74 14.03
C GLY A 340 -7.49 15.05 14.56
N GLN A 341 -8.05 14.09 13.82
CA GLN A 341 -9.03 13.16 14.37
C GLN A 341 -8.26 11.97 14.94
N GLY A 342 -8.05 11.94 16.26
CA GLY A 342 -7.54 10.73 16.91
C GLY A 342 -8.39 9.52 16.50
N VAL A 343 -7.81 8.33 16.47
CA VAL A 343 -8.58 7.08 16.33
C VAL A 343 -9.43 6.94 17.59
N VAL A 344 -10.57 7.62 17.61
CA VAL A 344 -11.55 7.46 18.67
C VAL A 344 -12.06 6.05 18.48
N ARG A 345 -11.82 5.23 19.50
CA ARG A 345 -12.52 3.96 19.68
C ARG A 345 -14.00 4.28 19.86
N GLN A 346 -14.68 4.61 18.75
CA GLN A 346 -16.12 4.63 18.71
C GLN A 346 -16.52 3.17 18.66
N ASP A 347 -16.55 2.54 19.84
CA ASP A 347 -17.44 1.41 20.02
C ASP A 347 -18.81 1.91 19.54
N PHE A 348 -19.32 1.34 18.44
CA PHE A 348 -20.57 1.77 17.80
C PHE A 348 -21.74 1.84 18.77
N PHE A 349 -21.64 1.12 19.89
CA PHE A 349 -22.46 1.26 21.06
C PHE A 349 -21.62 1.86 22.16
N THR A 350 -21.75 3.17 22.38
CA THR A 350 -21.50 3.70 23.72
C THR A 350 -22.42 2.91 24.65
N GLN A 351 -21.86 2.23 25.66
CA GLN A 351 -22.68 1.62 26.71
C GLN A 351 -23.49 2.75 27.33
N THR A 352 -24.75 2.88 26.93
CA THR A 352 -25.71 3.70 27.67
C THR A 352 -25.88 2.99 29.00
N GLN A 353 -25.33 3.58 30.07
CA GLN A 353 -25.52 3.12 31.45
C GLN A 353 -26.99 3.15 31.85
#